data_AF-A0A662DBT8-F1
#
_entry.id   AF-A0A662DBT8-F1
#
_cell.length_a   1.000
_cell.length_b   1.000
_cell.length_c   1.000
_cell.angle_alpha   90.00
_cell.angle_beta   90.00
_cell.angle_gamma   90.00
#
_symmetry.space_group_name_H-M   'P 1'
#
loop_
_entity.id
_entity.type
_entity.pdbx_description
1 polymer ?
#
loop_
_entity_poly.entity_id
_entity_poly.type
_entity_poly.pdbx_seq_one_letter_code
_entity_poly.pdbx_strand_id
1 'polypeptide(L)'
;PPVSCLIDGIQVSTGCTLGKGNISVKNRGRAKATFIKGKKRLEVELRVQVLNLIEKENEDGEELAKKVAKLSEDELFIYSIY
;
A
#
# COMPACT_ATOMS: atom_id res chain seq x y z
N PRO A 1 -11.67 -4.65 5.19
CA PRO A 1 -11.54 -4.96 3.73
C PRO A 1 -10.48 -4.18 2.90
N PRO A 2 -9.37 -3.63 3.44
CA PRO A 2 -8.30 -3.04 2.60
C PRO A 2 -6.98 -3.85 2.51
N VAL A 3 -6.73 -4.81 3.40
CA VAL A 3 -5.42 -5.49 3.48
C VAL A 3 -5.20 -6.55 2.39
N SER A 4 -6.27 -7.24 1.96
CA SER A 4 -6.18 -8.28 0.91
C SER A 4 -5.77 -7.68 -0.44
N CYS A 5 -6.44 -6.59 -0.87
CA CYS A 5 -6.17 -5.95 -2.16
C CYS A 5 -4.78 -5.28 -2.23
N LEU A 6 -4.24 -4.83 -1.08
CA LEU A 6 -2.88 -4.31 -1.01
C LEU A 6 -1.84 -5.37 -1.41
N ILE A 7 -2.03 -6.62 -0.95
CA ILE A 7 -1.12 -7.72 -1.28
C ILE A 7 -1.15 -7.96 -2.79
N ASP A 8 -2.33 -8.00 -3.40
CA ASP A 8 -2.47 -8.21 -4.85
C ASP A 8 -1.78 -7.10 -5.66
N GLY A 9 -1.95 -5.84 -5.26
CA GLY A 9 -1.24 -4.71 -5.86
C GLY A 9 0.29 -4.86 -5.76
N ILE A 10 0.80 -5.22 -4.58
CA ILE A 10 2.24 -5.48 -4.38
C ILE A 10 2.72 -6.61 -5.30
N GLN A 11 1.94 -7.69 -5.43
CA GLN A 11 2.32 -8.82 -6.28
C GLN A 11 2.44 -8.43 -7.75
N VAL A 12 1.45 -7.68 -8.25
CA VAL A 12 1.45 -7.19 -9.64
C VAL A 12 2.59 -6.21 -9.89
N SER A 13 2.84 -5.27 -8.97
CA SER A 13 3.82 -4.19 -9.19
C SER A 13 5.27 -4.61 -8.99
N THR A 14 5.54 -5.61 -8.16
CA THR A 14 6.93 -5.99 -7.79
C THR A 14 7.35 -7.36 -8.29
N GLY A 15 6.40 -8.22 -8.61
CA GLY A 15 6.65 -9.63 -8.84
C GLY A 15 7.03 -10.39 -7.57
N CYS A 16 7.10 -9.80 -6.37
CA CYS A 16 7.11 -10.60 -5.14
C CYS A 16 5.76 -11.30 -5.02
N THR A 17 5.71 -12.58 -4.68
CA THR A 17 4.44 -13.32 -4.57
C THR A 17 4.43 -14.20 -3.33
N LEU A 18 3.22 -14.46 -2.83
CA LEU A 18 3.02 -15.45 -1.77
C LEU A 18 3.48 -16.84 -2.24
N GLY A 19 3.21 -17.19 -3.51
CA GLY A 19 3.63 -18.47 -4.10
C GLY A 19 5.15 -18.65 -4.20
N LYS A 20 5.92 -17.56 -4.34
CA LYS A 20 7.40 -17.58 -4.28
C LYS A 20 7.94 -17.56 -2.85
N GLY A 21 7.08 -17.41 -1.84
CA GLY A 21 7.48 -17.33 -0.44
C GLY A 21 8.29 -16.08 -0.08
N ASN A 22 8.26 -15.03 -0.91
CA ASN A 22 9.04 -13.81 -0.69
C ASN A 22 8.19 -12.61 -0.23
N ILE A 23 6.96 -12.85 0.22
CA ILE A 23 6.11 -11.90 0.96
C ILE A 23 5.83 -12.48 2.35
N SER A 24 6.01 -11.66 3.39
CA SER A 24 5.59 -11.96 4.76
C SER A 24 4.55 -10.94 5.22
N VAL A 25 3.38 -11.40 5.66
CA VAL A 25 2.26 -10.55 6.08
C VAL A 25 2.19 -10.51 7.60
N LYS A 26 2.13 -9.30 8.17
CA LYS A 26 1.93 -9.08 9.60
C LYS A 26 0.67 -8.25 9.80
N ASN A 27 -0.34 -8.81 10.45
CA ASN A 27 -1.56 -8.05 10.75
C ASN A 27 -1.30 -7.09 11.91
N ARG A 28 -1.17 -5.80 11.60
CA ARG A 28 -0.93 -4.71 12.57
C ARG A 28 -1.87 -3.51 12.38
N GLY A 29 -2.94 -3.68 11.59
CA GLY A 29 -3.89 -2.60 11.28
C GLY A 29 -3.28 -1.42 10.50
N ARG A 30 -2.16 -1.62 9.80
CA ARG A 30 -1.49 -0.56 9.02
C ARG A 30 -1.24 -1.01 7.58
N ALA A 31 -1.53 -0.12 6.64
CA ALA A 31 -1.14 -0.28 5.23
C ALA A 31 0.32 0.15 5.05
N LYS A 32 1.25 -0.73 5.45
CA LYS A 32 2.70 -0.53 5.36
C LYS A 32 3.38 -1.71 4.68
N ALA A 33 4.30 -1.41 3.78
CA ALA A 33 5.16 -2.38 3.12
C ALA A 33 6.64 -2.06 3.38
N THR A 34 7.47 -3.10 3.44
CA THR A 34 8.93 -2.97 3.50
C THR A 34 9.51 -3.82 2.37
N PHE A 35 10.23 -3.18 1.47
CA PHE A 35 10.91 -3.81 0.36
C PHE A 35 12.41 -3.89 0.65
N ILE A 36 13.02 -5.04 0.38
CA ILE A 36 14.43 -5.31 0.66
C ILE A 36 15.09 -5.84 -0.60
N LYS A 37 16.23 -5.23 -0.99
CA LYS A 37 17.06 -5.70 -2.11
C LYS A 37 18.53 -5.62 -1.72
N GLY A 38 19.10 -6.77 -1.36
CA GLY A 38 20.46 -6.84 -0.83
C GLY A 38 20.56 -6.05 0.48
N LYS A 39 21.41 -5.00 0.49
CA LYS A 39 21.59 -4.11 1.65
C LYS A 39 20.62 -2.92 1.69
N LYS A 40 19.86 -2.67 0.61
CA LYS A 40 18.94 -1.54 0.53
C LYS A 40 17.57 -1.91 1.08
N ARG A 41 16.95 -0.97 1.79
CA ARG A 41 15.60 -1.12 2.34
C ARG A 41 14.76 0.11 2.02
N LEU A 42 13.55 -0.12 1.54
CA LEU A 42 12.53 0.91 1.33
C LEU A 42 11.33 0.58 2.21
N GLU A 43 10.96 1.50 3.09
CA GLU A 43 9.67 1.45 3.79
C GLU A 43 8.69 2.40 3.11
N VAL A 44 7.46 1.94 2.87
CA VAL A 44 6.36 2.76 2.34
C VAL A 44 5.14 2.52 3.22
N GLU A 45 4.53 3.59 3.71
CA GLU A 45 3.33 3.56 4.55
C GLU A 45 2.29 4.52 3.98
N LEU A 46 1.05 4.06 3.86
CA LEU A 46 -0.07 4.90 3.46
C LEU A 46 -0.32 5.95 4.55
N ARG A 47 -0.51 7.22 4.17
CA ARG A 47 -0.88 8.26 5.13
C ARG A 47 -2.25 7.96 5.74
N VAL A 48 -2.37 8.19 7.05
CA VAL A 48 -3.62 7.96 7.79
C VAL A 48 -4.81 8.74 7.22
N GLN A 49 -4.56 9.94 6.68
CA GLN A 49 -5.59 10.76 6.03
C GLN A 49 -6.18 10.08 4.79
N VAL A 50 -5.33 9.39 4.02
CA VAL A 50 -5.76 8.65 2.82
C VAL A 50 -6.46 7.35 3.20
N LEU A 51 -5.99 6.66 4.25
CA LEU A 51 -6.70 5.50 4.79
C LEU A 51 -8.12 5.88 5.24
N ASN A 52 -8.26 6.97 6.00
CA ASN A 52 -9.57 7.47 6.44
C ASN A 52 -10.47 7.88 5.28
N LEU A 53 -9.90 8.42 4.19
CA LEU A 53 -10.64 8.72 2.97
C LEU A 53 -11.19 7.44 2.32
N ILE A 54 -10.37 6.39 2.25
CA ILE A 54 -10.75 5.10 1.64
C ILE A 54 -11.77 4.33 2.48
N GLU A 55 -11.66 4.40 3.81
CA GLU A 55 -12.59 3.72 4.74
C GLU A 55 -13.96 4.40 4.84
N LYS A 56 -14.14 5.58 4.24
CA LYS A 56 -15.41 6.29 4.28
C LYS A 56 -16.43 5.63 3.33
N GLU A 57 -17.29 4.78 3.89
CA GLU A 57 -18.21 3.86 3.19
C GLU A 57 -19.27 4.49 2.24
N ASN A 58 -19.32 5.81 2.11
CA ASN A 58 -20.40 6.51 1.38
C ASN A 58 -20.01 7.06 0.00
N GLU A 59 -18.77 6.86 -0.45
CA GLU A 59 -18.35 7.29 -1.79
C GLU A 59 -18.39 6.14 -2.79
N ASP A 60 -18.83 6.44 -4.02
CA ASP A 60 -18.71 5.53 -5.15
C ASP A 60 -17.23 5.13 -5.36
N GLY A 61 -16.98 3.83 -5.51
CA GLY A 61 -15.63 3.29 -5.57
C GLY A 61 -14.82 3.77 -6.78
N GLU A 62 -15.48 4.06 -7.91
CA GLU A 62 -14.82 4.57 -9.11
C GLU A 62 -14.40 6.04 -8.91
N GLU A 63 -15.28 6.86 -8.36
CA GLU A 63 -14.98 8.26 -8.06
C GLU A 63 -13.88 8.39 -7.00
N LEU A 64 -13.92 7.56 -5.95
CA LEU A 64 -12.85 7.49 -4.96
C LEU A 64 -11.51 7.09 -5.60
N ALA A 65 -11.50 6.06 -6.45
CA ALA A 65 -10.30 5.62 -7.16
C ALA A 65 -9.72 6.74 -8.04
N LYS A 66 -10.56 7.47 -8.79
CA LYS A 66 -10.14 8.63 -9.60
C LYS A 66 -9.56 9.75 -8.75
N LYS A 67 -10.11 10.02 -7.56
CA LYS A 67 -9.57 11.02 -6.63
C LYS A 67 -8.20 10.60 -6.12
N VAL A 68 -8.07 9.38 -5.62
CA VAL A 68 -6.81 8.84 -5.09
C VAL A 68 -5.72 8.81 -6.17
N ALA A 69 -6.07 8.45 -7.41
CA ALA A 69 -5.13 8.41 -8.53
C ALA A 69 -4.58 9.78 -8.97
N LYS A 70 -5.21 10.88 -8.55
CA LYS A 70 -4.75 12.26 -8.83
C LYS A 70 -3.81 12.81 -7.76
N LEU A 71 -3.72 12.16 -6.61
CA LEU A 71 -2.82 12.56 -5.53
C LEU A 71 -1.38 12.22 -5.90
N SER A 72 -0.45 13.10 -5.53
CA SER A 72 0.98 12.86 -5.67
C SER A 72 1.47 11.78 -4.70
N GLU A 73 2.65 11.21 -4.98
CA GLU A 73 3.26 10.20 -4.11
C GLU A 73 3.45 10.70 -2.67
N ASP A 74 3.83 11.96 -2.49
CA ASP A 74 4.04 12.57 -1.17
C ASP A 74 2.73 12.82 -0.41
N GLU A 75 1.61 13.00 -1.13
CA GLU A 75 0.26 13.10 -0.55
C GLU A 75 -0.30 11.73 -0.17
N LEU A 76 0.12 10.66 -0.86
CA LEU A 76 -0.33 9.30 -0.61
C LEU A 76 0.48 8.62 0.49
N PHE A 77 1.80 8.77 0.44
CA PHE A 77 2.72 7.90 1.16
C PHE A 77 3.69 8.68 2.04
N ILE A 78 4.15 7.99 3.09
CA ILE A 78 5.36 8.31 3.83
C ILE A 78 6.36 7.21 3.47
N TYR A 79 7.55 7.59 3.02
CA TYR A 79 8.58 6.62 2.68
C TYR A 79 9.95 6.97 3.28
N SER A 80 10.77 5.94 3.46
CA SER A 80 12.13 6.08 3.99
C SER A 80 13.03 5.03 3.34
N ILE A 81 14.22 5.47 2.92
CA ILE A 81 15.23 4.62 2.27
C ILE A 81 16.41 4.47 3.23
N TYR A 82 16.86 3.24 3.40
CA TYR A 82 18.01 2.85 4.23
C TYR A 82 19.00 2.02 3.42
#